data_AF-A0A963PM01-F1
#
_entry.id   AF-A0A963PM01-F1
#
_cell.length_a   1.000
_cell.length_b   1.000
_cell.length_c   1.000
_cell.angle_alpha   90.00
_cell.angle_beta   90.00
_cell.angle_gamma   90.00
#
_symmetry.space_group_name_H-M   'P 1'
#
loop_
_entity.id
_entity.type
_entity.pdbx_description
1 polymer ?
#
loop_
_entity_poly.entity_id
_entity_poly.type
_entity_poly.pdbx_seq_one_letter_code
_entity_poly.pdbx_strand_id
1 'polypeptide(L)'
;LVRWPHKYSVQRLAMWILWTHFDAKRVYTEREVNEIIKLWNTWGDHVTLRRELINHRLLTRKSDCSEYRKLPARPDDETRWLLRAWRERSRLAA
;
A
#
# COMPACT_ATOMS: atom_id res chain seq x y z
N LEU A 1 -9.48 19.17 1.19
CA LEU A 1 -8.09 18.72 1.43
C LEU A 1 -8.13 17.43 2.24
N VAL A 2 -7.88 16.28 1.60
CA VAL A 2 -7.65 15.02 2.32
C VAL A 2 -6.22 15.06 2.84
N ARG A 3 -6.02 14.90 4.14
CA ARG A 3 -4.69 14.97 4.78
C ARG A 3 -4.22 13.57 5.14
N TRP A 4 -2.90 13.35 5.08
CA TRP A 4 -2.29 12.17 5.66
C TRP A 4 -2.55 12.10 7.17
N PRO A 5 -2.97 10.95 7.71
CA PRO A 5 -3.26 10.82 9.14
C PRO A 5 -2.03 11.11 9.99
N HIS A 6 -2.19 11.84 11.10
CA HIS A 6 -1.08 12.10 12.02
C HIS A 6 -0.77 10.91 12.94
N LYS A 7 -1.77 10.06 13.20
CA LYS A 7 -1.66 8.89 14.08
C LYS A 7 -1.00 7.73 13.35
N TYR A 8 0.13 7.26 13.84
CA TYR A 8 0.91 6.18 13.23
C TYR A 8 0.10 4.88 13.05
N SER A 9 -0.78 4.52 14.01
CA SER A 9 -1.61 3.31 13.86
C SER A 9 -2.53 3.40 12.64
N VAL A 10 -3.07 4.59 12.34
CA VAL A 10 -3.93 4.82 11.17
C VAL A 10 -3.11 4.81 9.88
N GLN A 11 -1.92 5.42 9.90
CA GLN A 11 -0.98 5.37 8.77
C GLN A 11 -0.65 3.92 8.40
N ARG A 12 -0.31 3.09 9.39
CA ARG A 12 -0.02 1.66 9.20
C ARG A 12 -1.19 0.92 8.54
N LEU A 13 -2.41 1.13 9.02
CA LEU A 13 -3.60 0.52 8.44
C LEU A 13 -3.87 0.97 6.99
N ALA A 14 -3.67 2.25 6.68
CA ALA A 14 -3.79 2.78 5.33
C ALA A 14 -2.78 2.12 4.36
N MET A 15 -1.55 1.87 4.83
CA MET A 15 -0.53 1.17 4.03
C MET A 15 -0.93 -0.26 3.68
N TRP A 16 -1.62 -0.96 4.59
CA TRP A 16 -2.14 -2.30 4.32
C TRP A 16 -3.23 -2.32 3.26
N ILE A 17 -4.10 -1.30 3.21
CA ILE A 17 -5.08 -1.16 2.12
C ILE A 17 -4.36 -0.97 0.79
N LEU A 18 -3.39 -0.06 0.73
CA LEU A 18 -2.62 0.22 -0.48
C LEU A 18 -1.85 -1.03 -0.98
N TRP A 19 -1.30 -1.82 -0.06
CA TRP A 19 -0.62 -3.09 -0.35
C TRP A 19 -1.54 -4.12 -1.06
N THR A 20 -2.87 -4.04 -0.88
CA THR A 20 -3.81 -4.96 -1.55
C THR A 20 -3.84 -4.80 -3.06
N HIS A 21 -3.46 -3.64 -3.60
CA HIS A 21 -3.47 -3.34 -5.03
C HIS A 21 -2.24 -3.83 -5.80
N PHE A 22 -1.26 -4.42 -5.09
CA PHE A 22 -0.08 -5.03 -5.70
C PHE A 22 -0.24 -6.55 -5.82
N ASP A 23 0.29 -7.13 -6.88
CA ASP A 23 0.37 -8.57 -7.11
C ASP A 23 1.68 -9.12 -6.52
N ALA A 24 1.61 -10.31 -5.91
CA ALA A 24 2.75 -11.00 -5.31
C ALA A 24 3.74 -11.56 -6.34
N LYS A 25 3.29 -11.89 -7.56
CA LYS A 25 4.11 -12.52 -8.61
C LYS A 25 4.67 -11.52 -9.63
N ARG A 26 4.39 -10.23 -9.48
CA ARG A 26 4.81 -9.18 -10.40
C ARG A 26 5.96 -8.34 -9.84
N VAL A 27 6.91 -8.03 -10.70
CA VAL A 27 7.91 -6.99 -10.48
C VAL A 27 7.38 -5.69 -11.07
N TYR A 28 7.51 -4.61 -10.31
CA TYR A 28 7.05 -3.28 -10.72
C TYR A 28 8.25 -2.34 -10.89
N THR A 29 8.18 -1.47 -11.89
CA THR A 29 9.03 -0.28 -11.98
C THR A 29 8.55 0.79 -11.01
N GLU A 30 9.40 1.76 -10.67
CA GLU A 30 9.00 2.91 -9.85
C GLU A 30 7.77 3.64 -10.42
N ARG A 31 7.73 3.80 -11.75
CA ARG A 31 6.61 4.46 -12.43
C ARG A 31 5.29 3.72 -12.19
N GLU A 32 5.26 2.40 -12.36
CA GLU A 32 4.05 1.62 -12.13
C GLU A 32 3.59 1.66 -10.67
N VAL A 33 4.53 1.60 -9.72
CA VAL A 33 4.20 1.80 -8.30
C VAL A 33 3.57 3.17 -8.09
N ASN A 34 4.17 4.23 -8.63
CA ASN A 34 3.64 5.59 -8.49
C ASN A 34 2.22 5.71 -9.07
N GLU A 35 1.94 5.12 -10.23
CA GLU A 35 0.61 5.15 -10.84
C GLU A 35 -0.43 4.36 -10.02
N ILE A 36 -0.09 3.18 -9.51
CA ILE A 36 -0.98 2.44 -8.59
C ILE A 36 -1.28 3.30 -7.36
N ILE A 37 -0.26 3.92 -6.77
CA ILE A 37 -0.45 4.76 -5.59
C ILE A 37 -1.37 5.93 -5.91
N LYS A 38 -1.08 6.70 -6.97
CA LYS A 38 -1.90 7.85 -7.40
C LYS A 38 -3.36 7.46 -7.67
N LEU A 39 -3.60 6.29 -8.25
CA LEU A 39 -4.96 5.81 -8.53
C LEU A 39 -5.77 5.57 -7.24
N TRP A 40 -5.11 5.06 -6.19
CA TRP A 40 -5.78 4.64 -4.96
C TRP A 40 -5.65 5.62 -3.78
N ASN A 41 -5.03 6.78 -3.99
CA ASN A 41 -4.91 7.81 -2.96
C ASN A 41 -5.31 9.20 -3.49
N THR A 42 -5.89 10.02 -2.61
CA THR A 42 -6.27 11.41 -2.92
C THR A 42 -5.44 12.44 -2.18
N TRP A 43 -4.36 12.03 -1.49
CA TRP A 43 -3.51 12.91 -0.68
C TRP A 43 -2.52 13.69 -1.55
N GLY A 44 -2.05 13.08 -2.64
CA GLY A 44 -1.21 13.73 -3.66
C GLY A 44 0.30 13.50 -3.47
N ASP A 45 0.76 13.16 -2.27
CA ASP A 45 2.16 12.79 -2.02
C ASP A 45 2.36 11.26 -2.10
N HIS A 46 2.36 10.77 -3.34
CA HIS A 46 2.62 9.36 -3.63
C HIS A 46 4.06 8.93 -3.29
N VAL A 47 5.01 9.86 -3.20
CA VAL A 47 6.41 9.57 -2.88
C VAL A 47 6.54 9.15 -1.42
N THR A 48 5.89 9.88 -0.51
CA THR A 48 5.84 9.49 0.90
C THR A 48 5.16 8.14 1.09
N LEU A 49 4.02 7.89 0.42
CA LEU A 49 3.33 6.60 0.50
C LEU A 49 4.20 5.44 0.00
N ARG A 50 4.94 5.64 -1.10
CA ARG A 50 5.88 4.65 -1.61
C ARG A 50 6.99 4.35 -0.61
N ARG A 51 7.55 5.38 0.04
CA ARG A 51 8.55 5.20 1.10
C ARG A 51 7.98 4.45 2.29
N GLU A 52 6.76 4.77 2.73
CA GLU A 52 6.13 4.10 3.86
C GLU A 52 5.83 2.62 3.57
N LEU A 53 5.44 2.27 2.34
CA LEU A 53 5.29 0.86 1.95
C LEU A 53 6.60 0.05 2.13
N ILE A 54 7.76 0.68 1.93
CA ILE A 54 9.07 0.07 2.20
C ILE A 54 9.36 0.05 3.71
N ASN A 55 9.14 1.15 4.42
CA ASN A 55 9.37 1.26 5.86
C ASN A 55 8.57 0.21 6.65
N HIS A 56 7.32 -0.03 6.25
CA HIS A 56 6.45 -1.05 6.82
C HIS A 56 6.77 -2.49 6.36
N ARG A 57 7.78 -2.69 5.52
CA ARG A 57 8.16 -3.99 4.93
C ARG A 57 6.99 -4.68 4.21
N LEU A 58 6.16 -3.88 3.55
CA LEU A 58 5.06 -4.36 2.71
C LEU A 58 5.49 -4.53 1.25
N LEU A 59 6.37 -3.64 0.80
CA LEU A 59 7.13 -3.77 -0.43
C LEU A 59 8.63 -3.83 -0.13
N THR A 60 9.40 -4.34 -1.08
CA THR A 60 10.86 -4.19 -1.15
C THR A 60 11.24 -3.54 -2.47
N ARG A 61 12.44 -2.96 -2.53
CA ARG A 61 12.99 -2.37 -3.76
C ARG A 61 14.48 -2.64 -3.90
N LYS A 62 14.98 -2.62 -5.14
CA LYS A 62 16.42 -2.46 -5.40
C LYS A 62 16.89 -1.06 -4.98
N SER A 63 18.17 -0.94 -4.64
CA SER A 63 18.78 0.33 -4.22
C SER A 63 18.71 1.41 -5.31
N ASP A 64 18.80 1.00 -6.58
CA ASP A 64 18.64 1.86 -7.76
C ASP A 64 17.18 2.20 -8.10
N CYS A 65 16.22 1.73 -7.30
CA CYS A 65 14.78 1.90 -7.50
C CYS A 65 14.22 1.34 -8.84
N SER A 66 14.99 0.51 -9.56
CA SER A 66 14.55 -0.07 -10.83
C SER A 66 13.43 -1.11 -10.66
N GLU A 67 13.42 -1.81 -9.53
CA GLU A 67 12.47 -2.89 -9.23
C GLU A 67 11.86 -2.73 -7.84
N TYR A 68 10.55 -2.97 -7.78
CA TYR A 68 9.74 -3.10 -6.57
C TYR A 68 9.05 -4.46 -6.58
N ARG A 69 8.95 -5.08 -5.41
CA ARG A 69 8.30 -6.38 -5.23
C ARG A 69 7.43 -6.38 -3.99
N LYS A 70 6.27 -7.02 -4.09
CA LYS A 70 5.38 -7.23 -2.94
C LYS A 70 5.96 -8.28 -2.00
N LEU A 71 6.04 -7.95 -0.72
CA LEU A 71 6.49 -8.90 0.30
C LEU A 71 5.31 -9.72 0.83
N PRO A 72 5.52 -11.01 1.18
CA PRO A 72 4.54 -11.86 1.84
C PRO A 72 4.38 -11.49 3.32
N ALA A 73 4.06 -10.22 3.60
CA ALA A 73 3.90 -9.68 4.94
C ALA A 73 2.69 -10.32 5.64
N ARG A 74 2.82 -10.59 6.95
CA ARG A 74 1.75 -11.15 7.78
C ARG A 74 1.07 -10.04 8.58
N PRO A 75 -0.23 -9.76 8.35
CA PRO A 75 -0.97 -8.76 9.12
C PRO A 75 -1.24 -9.26 10.55
N ASP A 76 -1.32 -8.35 11.52
CA ASP A 76 -1.84 -8.59 12.88
C ASP A 76 -3.37 -8.75 12.89
N ASP A 77 -3.98 -8.98 14.06
CA ASP A 77 -5.44 -9.19 14.17
C ASP A 77 -6.27 -8.00 13.70
N GLU A 78 -5.92 -6.79 14.14
CA GLU A 78 -6.59 -5.55 13.75
C GLU A 78 -6.54 -5.38 12.22
N THR A 79 -5.36 -5.56 11.64
CA THR A 79 -5.17 -5.43 10.20
C THR A 79 -5.89 -6.55 9.44
N ARG A 80 -5.88 -7.80 9.95
CA ARG A 80 -6.62 -8.91 9.33
C ARG A 80 -8.11 -8.61 9.27
N TRP A 81 -8.67 -8.07 10.34
CA TRP A 81 -10.07 -7.65 10.37
C TRP A 81 -10.36 -6.57 9.32
N LEU A 82 -9.53 -5.51 9.27
CA LEU A 82 -9.65 -4.45 8.28
C LEU A 82 -9.59 -4.99 6.84
N LEU A 83 -8.63 -5.87 6.53
CA LEU A 83 -8.47 -6.43 5.19
C LEU A 83 -9.64 -7.31 4.77
N ARG A 84 -10.30 -8.01 5.71
CA ARG A 84 -11.53 -8.77 5.43
C ARG A 84 -12.66 -7.81 5.07
N ALA A 85 -12.91 -6.81 5.91
CA ALA A 85 -13.95 -5.80 5.68
C ALA A 85 -13.74 -5.04 4.36
N TRP A 86 -12.50 -4.67 4.06
CA TRP A 86 -12.13 -4.02 2.79
C TRP A 86 -12.49 -4.88 1.58
N ARG A 87 -12.10 -6.17 1.58
CA ARG A 87 -12.38 -7.09 0.45
C ARG A 87 -13.86 -7.31 0.23
N GLU A 88 -14.64 -7.40 1.30
CA GLU A 88 -16.09 -7.55 1.22
C GLU A 88 -16.73 -6.32 0.56
N ARG A 89 -16.34 -5.12 1.01
CA ARG A 89 -16.78 -3.86 0.40
C ARG A 89 -16.36 -3.73 -1.07
N SER A 90 -15.12 -4.07 -1.41
CA SER A 90 -14.62 -3.96 -2.78
C SER A 90 -15.32 -4.92 -3.75
N ARG A 91 -15.82 -6.08 -3.27
CA ARG A 91 -16.62 -7.00 -4.09
C ARG A 91 -18.03 -6.48 -4.36
N LEU A 92 -18.61 -5.74 -3.43
CA LEU A 92 -19.95 -5.16 -3.58
C LEU A 92 -19.98 -3.91 -4.47
N ALA A 93 -18.81 -3.30 -4.70
CA ALA A 93 -18.64 -2.11 -5.53
C ALA A 93 -18.17 -2.41 -6.97
N ALA A 94 -18.04 -3.69 -7.34
CA ALA A 94 -17.64 -4.18 -8.67
C ALA A 94 -18.84 -4.86 -9.34
#